data_AF-A0A957IGG6-F1
#
_entry.id   AF-A0A957IGG6-F1
#
_cell.length_a   1.000
_cell.length_b   1.000
_cell.length_c   1.000
_cell.angle_alpha   90.00
_cell.angle_beta   90.00
_cell.angle_gamma   90.00
#
_symmetry.space_group_name_H-M   'P 1'
#
loop_
_entity.id
_entity.type
_entity.pdbx_description
1 polymer ?
#
loop_
_entity_poly.entity_id
_entity_poly.type
_entity_poly.pdbx_seq_one_letter_code
_entity_poly.pdbx_strand_id
1 'polypeptide(L)'
;MEISGPRLRSLLRQAERNAQSGKLVAAADLYHQIIVEAPDSVDAWLGLADVSQDSAEKEKAYQQVLVLDPTNEAAQRGLDILHGAIVPVPEPAAAEPEPEVVIETAVVPPTDTITHDHEAVAEEEFDLVCYRHPDRNTSLRCYNCSKPICIECTNKTPVGYLCPDCFKEKEDAFFNNKSTDYIIAALVAVPLSLLVGFVLTLLLGTGFFVWLIIFFVGAGVGSFIGRMTKRAIGNRRGRYIPYLVAVSVIFGVLFFFWPALITLNLGALIAPGIYLFIATPAAFYWSR
;
A
#
# COMPACT_ATOMS: atom_id res chain seq x y z
N MET A 1 0.50 -14.07 28.05
CA MET A 1 0.29 -12.71 28.61
C MET A 1 0.21 -11.73 27.46
N GLU A 2 -0.89 -10.99 27.37
CA GLU A 2 -1.23 -10.15 26.21
C GLU A 2 -0.34 -8.90 26.13
N ILE A 3 0.16 -8.66 24.93
CA ILE A 3 0.99 -7.52 24.56
C ILE A 3 0.16 -6.23 24.73
N SER A 4 0.37 -5.57 25.86
CA SER A 4 -0.62 -4.64 26.42
C SER A 4 -0.71 -3.31 25.64
N GLY A 5 0.37 -2.89 24.95
CA GLY A 5 0.41 -1.61 24.23
C GLY A 5 -0.16 -1.65 22.78
N PRO A 6 -0.93 -0.64 22.34
CA PRO A 6 -1.41 -0.55 20.94
C PRO A 6 -0.25 -0.44 19.93
N ARG A 7 0.86 0.19 20.35
CA ARG A 7 2.09 0.29 19.56
C ARG A 7 2.71 -1.09 19.33
N LEU A 8 2.91 -1.88 20.39
CA LEU A 8 3.55 -3.19 20.31
C LEU A 8 2.72 -4.19 19.49
N ARG A 9 1.39 -4.15 19.63
CA ARG A 9 0.45 -4.90 18.76
C ARG A 9 0.51 -4.48 17.29
N SER A 10 0.88 -3.23 16.99
CA SER A 10 1.07 -2.80 15.60
C SER A 10 2.40 -3.28 15.02
N LEU A 11 3.45 -3.31 15.85
CA LEU A 11 4.79 -3.81 15.49
C LEU A 11 4.78 -5.32 15.23
N LEU A 12 4.12 -6.11 16.09
CA LEU A 12 3.95 -7.54 15.84
C LEU A 12 3.26 -7.83 14.51
N ARG A 13 2.11 -7.20 14.28
CA ARG A 13 1.38 -7.35 13.01
C ARG A 13 2.22 -6.92 11.80
N GLN A 14 3.17 -6.01 11.99
CA GLN A 14 4.12 -5.63 10.94
C GLN A 14 5.20 -6.69 10.75
N ALA A 15 5.72 -7.29 11.82
CA ALA A 15 6.69 -8.38 11.78
C ALA A 15 6.11 -9.62 11.09
N GLU A 16 4.90 -10.04 11.47
CA GLU A 16 4.17 -11.17 10.87
C GLU A 16 3.97 -10.99 9.36
N ARG A 17 3.54 -9.80 8.92
CA ARG A 17 3.40 -9.51 7.48
C ARG A 17 4.72 -9.61 6.74
N ASN A 18 5.83 -9.17 7.34
CA ASN A 18 7.14 -9.30 6.72
C ASN A 18 7.56 -10.76 6.61
N ALA A 19 7.32 -11.57 7.65
CA ALA A 19 7.57 -13.00 7.65
C ALA A 19 6.77 -13.71 6.54
N GLN A 20 5.47 -13.48 6.45
CA GLN A 20 4.60 -14.04 5.39
C GLN A 20 5.00 -13.61 3.98
N SER A 21 5.58 -12.41 3.84
CA SER A 21 6.08 -11.90 2.55
C SER A 21 7.46 -12.44 2.16
N GLY A 22 8.07 -13.30 2.97
CA GLY A 22 9.42 -13.86 2.75
C GLY A 22 10.56 -12.91 3.10
N LYS A 23 10.29 -11.75 3.70
CA LYS A 23 11.30 -10.77 4.13
C LYS A 23 11.81 -11.12 5.54
N LEU A 24 12.51 -12.24 5.65
CA LEU A 24 12.91 -12.83 6.94
C LEU A 24 13.82 -11.92 7.77
N VAL A 25 14.83 -11.28 7.16
CA VAL A 25 15.75 -10.38 7.87
C VAL A 25 15.01 -9.18 8.47
N ALA A 26 14.12 -8.55 7.69
CA ALA A 26 13.33 -7.42 8.16
C ALA A 26 12.31 -7.84 9.24
N ALA A 27 11.82 -9.08 9.20
CA ALA A 27 10.97 -9.62 10.25
C ALA A 27 11.75 -9.86 11.55
N ALA A 28 12.96 -10.43 11.46
CA ALA A 28 13.85 -10.66 12.60
C ALA A 28 14.20 -9.34 13.31
N ASP A 29 14.56 -8.29 12.56
CA ASP A 29 14.84 -6.96 13.11
C ASP A 29 13.65 -6.40 13.91
N LEU A 30 12.42 -6.61 13.43
CA LEU A 30 11.22 -6.17 14.13
C LEU A 30 10.96 -6.99 15.39
N TYR A 31 11.17 -8.31 15.36
CA TYR A 31 11.04 -9.14 16.56
C TYR A 31 12.07 -8.76 17.63
N HIS A 32 13.33 -8.48 17.26
CA HIS A 32 14.32 -7.97 18.22
C HIS A 32 13.89 -6.66 18.87
N GLN A 33 13.32 -5.72 18.10
CA GLN A 33 12.79 -4.47 18.66
C GLN A 33 11.67 -4.72 19.68
N ILE A 34 10.78 -5.68 19.38
CA ILE A 34 9.67 -6.06 20.25
C ILE A 34 10.19 -6.71 21.53
N ILE A 35 11.19 -7.59 21.43
CA ILE A 35 11.81 -8.27 22.57
C ILE A 35 12.52 -7.28 23.51
N VAL A 36 13.16 -6.25 22.97
CA VAL A 36 13.81 -5.19 23.78
C VAL A 36 12.77 -4.40 24.59
N GLU A 37 11.58 -4.18 24.03
CA GLU A 37 10.50 -3.42 24.69
C GLU A 37 9.65 -4.30 25.63
N ALA A 38 9.46 -5.58 25.29
CA ALA A 38 8.67 -6.55 26.06
C ALA A 38 9.36 -7.93 26.06
N PRO A 39 10.28 -8.18 27.00
CA PRO A 39 11.05 -9.43 27.05
C PRO A 39 10.23 -10.66 27.44
N ASP A 40 9.03 -10.44 27.99
CA ASP A 40 8.04 -11.42 28.43
C ASP A 40 7.04 -11.83 27.32
N SER A 41 7.23 -11.36 26.09
CA SER A 41 6.33 -11.63 24.97
C SER A 41 6.63 -12.96 24.27
N VAL A 42 5.80 -13.98 24.54
CA VAL A 42 5.91 -15.33 23.95
C VAL A 42 5.85 -15.28 22.41
N ASP A 43 4.88 -14.54 21.84
CA ASP A 43 4.66 -14.47 20.39
C ASP A 43 5.87 -13.89 19.64
N ALA A 44 6.57 -12.93 20.24
CA ALA A 44 7.74 -12.30 19.61
C ALA A 44 8.94 -13.25 19.59
N TRP A 45 9.16 -14.01 20.66
CA TRP A 45 10.22 -15.01 20.73
C TRP A 45 9.94 -16.20 19.78
N LEU A 46 8.69 -16.67 19.70
CA LEU A 46 8.28 -17.68 18.72
C LEU A 46 8.46 -17.18 17.28
N GLY A 47 8.01 -15.96 17.00
CA GLY A 47 8.16 -15.34 15.69
C GLY A 47 9.63 -15.17 15.28
N LEU A 48 10.52 -14.81 16.22
CA LEU A 48 11.96 -14.74 15.99
C LEU A 48 12.57 -16.10 15.65
N ALA A 49 12.16 -17.16 16.38
CA ALA A 49 12.66 -18.51 16.18
C ALA A 49 12.31 -19.06 14.78
N ASP A 50 11.13 -18.74 14.28
CA ASP A 50 10.67 -19.16 12.94
C ASP A 50 11.48 -18.47 11.82
N VAL A 51 11.71 -17.15 11.95
CA VAL A 51 12.36 -16.36 10.88
C VAL A 51 13.88 -16.34 10.92
N SER A 52 14.51 -16.64 12.06
CA SER A 52 15.98 -16.68 12.15
C SER A 52 16.56 -17.72 11.18
N GLN A 53 17.82 -17.58 10.78
CA GLN A 53 18.53 -18.58 9.97
C GLN A 53 19.63 -19.29 10.77
N ASP A 54 20.07 -18.69 11.88
CA ASP A 54 21.13 -19.25 12.71
C ASP A 54 20.54 -20.25 13.71
N SER A 55 21.00 -21.49 13.64
CA SER A 55 20.57 -22.57 14.54
C SER A 55 20.82 -22.21 16.01
N ALA A 56 21.89 -21.48 16.33
CA ALA A 56 22.22 -21.09 17.69
C ALA A 56 21.28 -20.01 18.25
N GLU A 57 20.77 -19.13 17.37
CA GLU A 57 19.81 -18.09 17.74
C GLU A 57 18.40 -18.65 17.87
N LYS A 58 18.01 -19.56 16.98
CA LYS A 58 16.73 -20.28 17.05
C LYS A 58 16.58 -21.06 18.36
N GLU A 59 17.61 -21.79 18.75
CA GLU A 59 17.60 -22.58 19.98
C GLU A 59 17.38 -21.68 21.21
N LYS A 60 18.09 -20.56 21.29
CA LYS A 60 17.90 -19.59 22.39
C LYS A 60 16.50 -19.02 22.43
N ALA A 61 15.92 -18.70 21.26
CA ALA A 61 14.57 -18.18 21.17
C ALA A 61 13.53 -19.20 21.66
N TYR A 62 13.62 -20.47 21.25
CA TYR A 62 12.73 -21.52 21.74
C TYR A 62 12.90 -21.81 23.24
N GLN A 63 14.14 -21.83 23.75
CA GLN A 63 14.39 -21.98 25.18
C GLN A 63 13.73 -20.85 25.98
N GLN A 64 13.81 -19.62 25.49
CA GLN A 64 13.19 -18.47 26.16
C GLN A 64 11.66 -18.54 26.14
N VAL A 65 11.07 -19.07 25.08
CA VAL A 65 9.61 -19.34 25.06
C VAL A 65 9.23 -20.33 26.16
N LEU A 66 9.98 -21.42 26.33
CA LEU A 66 9.69 -22.43 27.36
C LEU A 66 9.88 -21.90 28.79
N VAL A 67 10.78 -20.93 28.98
CA VAL A 67 10.92 -20.23 30.27
C VAL A 67 9.68 -19.39 30.59
N LEU A 68 9.08 -18.74 29.58
CA LEU A 68 7.89 -17.89 29.75
C LEU A 68 6.59 -18.70 29.78
N ASP A 69 6.51 -19.76 28.98
CA ASP A 69 5.38 -20.66 28.85
C ASP A 69 5.86 -22.12 28.73
N PRO A 70 5.99 -22.83 29.86
CA PRO A 70 6.45 -24.22 29.90
C PRO A 70 5.52 -25.21 29.21
N THR A 71 4.26 -24.82 28.91
CA THR A 71 3.25 -25.67 28.27
C THR A 71 3.21 -25.52 26.75
N ASN A 72 4.11 -24.74 26.17
CA ASN A 72 4.07 -24.42 24.75
C ASN A 72 4.62 -25.56 23.87
N GLU A 73 3.71 -26.36 23.32
CA GLU A 73 4.04 -27.47 22.42
C GLU A 73 4.75 -27.02 21.13
N ALA A 74 4.53 -25.79 20.65
CA ALA A 74 5.17 -25.31 19.42
C ALA A 74 6.67 -25.07 19.63
N ALA A 75 7.05 -24.49 20.76
CA ALA A 75 8.46 -24.27 21.10
C ALA A 75 9.21 -25.58 21.38
N GLN A 76 8.56 -26.51 22.07
CA GLN A 76 9.15 -27.82 22.35
C GLN A 76 9.40 -28.60 21.06
N ARG A 77 8.42 -28.65 20.15
CA ARG A 77 8.59 -29.27 18.82
C ARG A 77 9.70 -28.61 18.02
N GLY A 78 9.78 -27.28 18.03
CA GLY A 78 10.83 -26.54 17.31
C GLY A 78 12.23 -26.88 17.80
N LEU A 79 12.39 -27.08 19.11
CA LEU A 79 13.67 -27.46 19.73
C LEU A 79 14.03 -28.92 19.45
N ASP A 80 13.07 -29.83 19.52
CA ASP A 80 13.26 -31.25 19.19
C ASP A 80 13.72 -31.44 17.74
N ILE A 81 13.12 -30.68 16.80
CA ILE A 81 13.53 -30.66 15.38
C ILE A 81 14.98 -30.19 15.22
N LEU A 82 15.39 -29.13 15.94
CA LEU A 82 16.75 -28.60 15.86
C LEU A 82 17.80 -29.56 16.42
N HIS A 83 17.46 -30.32 17.47
CA HIS A 83 18.35 -31.32 18.07
C HIS A 83 18.39 -32.65 17.30
N GLY A 84 17.68 -32.74 16.17
CA GLY A 84 17.67 -33.92 15.32
C GLY A 84 16.93 -35.11 15.95
N ALA A 85 16.12 -34.86 16.98
CA ALA A 85 15.23 -35.87 17.53
C ALA A 85 14.08 -36.07 16.55
N ILE A 86 14.05 -37.25 15.90
CA ILE A 86 12.86 -37.72 15.20
C ILE A 86 11.85 -38.04 16.30
N VAL A 87 11.04 -37.06 16.68
CA VAL A 87 9.87 -37.29 17.52
C VAL A 87 8.91 -38.12 16.66
N PRO A 88 8.57 -39.36 17.06
CA PRO A 88 7.41 -40.02 16.49
C PRO A 88 6.25 -39.07 16.74
N VAL A 89 5.54 -38.65 15.69
CA VAL A 89 4.26 -37.95 15.81
C VAL A 89 3.52 -38.61 16.97
N PRO A 90 3.16 -37.90 18.05
CA PRO A 90 2.41 -38.52 19.12
C PRO A 90 1.20 -39.18 18.48
N GLU A 91 1.18 -40.51 18.56
CA GLU A 91 0.02 -41.30 18.21
C GLU A 91 -1.14 -40.66 18.97
N PRO A 92 -2.23 -40.26 18.27
CA PRO A 92 -3.28 -39.43 18.83
C PRO A 92 -3.95 -40.18 19.99
N ALA A 93 -3.42 -39.96 21.20
CA ALA A 93 -3.96 -40.52 22.42
C ALA A 93 -5.25 -39.80 22.73
N ALA A 94 -6.34 -40.46 22.33
CA ALA A 94 -7.70 -40.25 22.79
C ALA A 94 -8.24 -38.84 22.55
N ALA A 95 -8.60 -38.60 21.29
CA ALA A 95 -9.88 -37.97 21.03
C ALA A 95 -10.95 -38.67 21.89
N GLU A 96 -11.62 -37.91 22.75
CA GLU A 96 -13.02 -38.20 23.01
C GLU A 96 -13.71 -38.35 21.65
N PRO A 97 -14.59 -39.35 21.45
CA PRO A 97 -15.07 -39.72 20.13
C PRO A 97 -15.80 -38.55 19.48
N GLU A 98 -15.10 -37.83 18.61
CA GLU A 98 -15.72 -37.09 17.53
C GLU A 98 -16.49 -38.12 16.68
N PRO A 99 -17.80 -37.94 16.46
CA PRO A 99 -18.55 -38.87 15.64
C PRO A 99 -17.94 -38.87 14.24
N GLU A 100 -17.44 -40.03 13.88
CA GLU A 100 -16.99 -40.42 12.55
C GLU A 100 -18.10 -40.08 11.55
N VAL A 101 -17.91 -39.00 10.77
CA VAL A 101 -18.73 -38.75 9.59
C VAL A 101 -18.30 -39.77 8.54
N VAL A 102 -18.86 -40.96 8.66
CA VAL A 102 -18.88 -41.97 7.62
C VAL A 102 -19.63 -41.34 6.44
N ILE A 103 -18.89 -40.99 5.39
CA ILE A 103 -19.50 -40.76 4.08
C ILE A 103 -19.88 -42.15 3.57
N GLU A 104 -20.97 -42.68 4.10
CA GLU A 104 -21.66 -43.81 3.53
C GLU A 104 -22.25 -43.32 2.23
N THR A 105 -21.83 -43.93 1.13
CA THR A 105 -22.44 -43.76 -0.18
C THR A 105 -23.89 -44.18 -0.10
N ALA A 106 -24.75 -43.27 0.33
CA ALA A 106 -26.18 -43.39 0.24
C ALA A 106 -26.53 -43.35 -1.25
N VAL A 107 -27.01 -44.50 -1.72
CA VAL A 107 -27.86 -44.66 -2.88
C VAL A 107 -28.74 -43.41 -3.03
N VAL A 108 -28.58 -42.72 -4.16
CA VAL A 108 -29.44 -41.58 -4.52
C VAL A 108 -30.90 -42.09 -4.51
N PRO A 109 -31.75 -41.65 -3.57
CA PRO A 109 -33.17 -41.97 -3.65
C PRO A 109 -33.76 -41.23 -4.86
N PRO A 110 -34.82 -41.78 -5.50
CA PRO A 110 -35.47 -41.10 -6.60
C PRO A 110 -35.94 -39.72 -6.11
N THR A 111 -35.68 -38.73 -6.96
CA THR A 111 -36.10 -37.34 -6.82
C THR A 111 -37.61 -37.28 -6.58
N ASP A 112 -38.02 -37.24 -5.32
CA ASP A 112 -39.28 -36.64 -4.95
C ASP A 112 -39.05 -35.13 -5.02
N THR A 113 -39.63 -34.56 -6.07
CA THR A 113 -39.92 -33.14 -6.21
C THR A 113 -40.28 -32.53 -4.86
N ILE A 114 -39.35 -31.76 -4.28
CA ILE A 114 -39.68 -30.75 -3.28
C ILE A 114 -40.51 -29.72 -4.05
N THR A 115 -41.83 -29.86 -4.00
CA THR A 115 -42.71 -28.72 -4.19
C THR A 115 -42.37 -27.76 -3.07
N HIS A 116 -41.62 -26.71 -3.42
CA HIS A 116 -41.62 -25.50 -2.61
C HIS A 116 -43.05 -24.98 -2.65
N ASP A 117 -43.84 -25.43 -1.69
CA ASP A 117 -45.07 -24.76 -1.32
C ASP A 117 -44.62 -23.38 -0.85
N HIS A 118 -44.70 -22.41 -1.75
CA HIS A 118 -44.53 -20.99 -1.47
C HIS A 118 -45.71 -20.57 -0.59
N GLU A 119 -45.69 -21.00 0.67
CA GLU A 119 -46.44 -20.36 1.73
C GLU A 119 -45.83 -18.96 1.87
N ALA A 120 -46.62 -17.96 1.46
CA ALA A 120 -46.26 -16.55 1.53
C ALA A 120 -46.01 -16.16 2.99
N VAL A 121 -44.77 -16.35 3.45
CA VAL A 121 -44.25 -15.66 4.63
C VAL A 121 -44.27 -14.18 4.26
N ALA A 122 -45.13 -13.45 4.97
CA ALA A 122 -45.30 -12.02 4.85
C ALA A 122 -43.94 -11.33 4.68
N GLU A 123 -43.84 -10.56 3.60
CA GLU A 123 -42.74 -9.67 3.28
C GLU A 123 -42.36 -8.87 4.53
N GLU A 124 -41.26 -9.23 5.19
CA GLU A 124 -40.54 -8.22 5.97
C GLU A 124 -39.92 -7.28 4.95
N GLU A 125 -40.72 -6.26 4.64
CA GLU A 125 -40.38 -5.07 3.87
C GLU A 125 -38.99 -4.60 4.32
N PHE A 126 -38.00 -4.73 3.45
CA PHE A 126 -36.69 -4.12 3.67
C PHE A 126 -36.87 -2.60 3.67
N ASP A 127 -37.25 -2.03 4.82
CA ASP A 127 -37.56 -0.60 5.05
C ASP A 127 -36.41 0.36 4.73
N LEU A 128 -35.24 -0.19 4.41
CA LEU A 128 -34.02 0.57 4.24
C LEU A 128 -33.82 0.86 2.76
N VAL A 129 -34.14 2.11 2.41
CA VAL A 129 -33.93 2.64 1.08
C VAL A 129 -32.52 3.23 0.96
N CYS A 130 -31.88 3.06 -0.19
CA CYS A 130 -30.57 3.65 -0.42
C CYS A 130 -30.62 5.18 -0.31
N TYR A 131 -29.70 5.78 0.46
CA TYR A 131 -29.66 7.23 0.66
C TYR A 131 -29.60 8.05 -0.65
N ARG A 132 -29.00 7.50 -1.72
CA ARG A 132 -28.85 8.16 -3.03
C ARG A 132 -29.90 7.72 -4.05
N HIS A 133 -30.50 6.54 -3.87
CA HIS A 133 -31.49 5.99 -4.79
C HIS A 133 -32.77 5.63 -4.03
N PRO A 134 -33.79 6.51 -4.03
CA PRO A 134 -35.03 6.29 -3.30
C PRO A 134 -35.84 5.09 -3.84
N ASP A 135 -35.58 4.67 -5.07
CA ASP A 135 -36.32 3.58 -5.72
C ASP A 135 -35.77 2.19 -5.41
N ARG A 136 -34.77 2.08 -4.52
CA ARG A 136 -34.05 0.82 -4.26
C ARG A 136 -33.95 0.49 -2.79
N ASN A 137 -34.63 -0.57 -2.41
CA ASN A 137 -34.50 -1.18 -1.09
C ASN A 137 -33.15 -1.91 -1.00
N THR A 138 -32.49 -1.83 0.15
CA THR A 138 -31.16 -2.38 0.36
C THR A 138 -30.99 -2.89 1.79
N SER A 139 -30.37 -4.06 1.92
CA SER A 139 -29.91 -4.59 3.21
C SER A 139 -28.48 -4.16 3.56
N LEU A 140 -27.75 -3.53 2.62
CA LEU A 140 -26.36 -3.13 2.81
C LEU A 140 -26.23 -1.78 3.51
N ARG A 141 -25.26 -1.69 4.43
CA ARG A 141 -24.93 -0.48 5.18
C ARG A 141 -23.43 -0.18 5.12
N CYS A 142 -23.09 1.10 5.12
CA CYS A 142 -21.70 1.55 5.21
C CYS A 142 -21.11 1.18 6.56
N TYR A 143 -19.93 0.56 6.61
CA TYR A 143 -19.31 0.17 7.89
C TYR A 143 -18.92 1.39 8.75
N ASN A 144 -18.61 2.54 8.13
CA ASN A 144 -18.12 3.73 8.85
C ASN A 144 -19.25 4.62 9.37
N CYS A 145 -20.29 4.84 8.57
CA CYS A 145 -21.37 5.78 8.90
C CYS A 145 -22.76 5.14 9.00
N SER A 146 -22.85 3.80 8.91
CA SER A 146 -24.06 2.97 9.02
C SER A 146 -25.24 3.31 8.09
N LYS A 147 -25.06 4.27 7.17
CA LYS A 147 -26.05 4.67 6.17
C LYS A 147 -26.39 3.51 5.21
N PRO A 148 -27.67 3.32 4.85
CA PRO A 148 -28.09 2.34 3.85
C PRO A 148 -27.58 2.71 2.46
N ILE A 149 -26.94 1.75 1.78
CA ILE A 149 -26.31 1.91 0.46
C ILE A 149 -26.73 0.77 -0.45
N CYS A 150 -27.01 1.03 -1.73
CA CYS A 150 -27.26 -0.04 -2.70
C CYS A 150 -25.93 -0.61 -3.22
N ILE A 151 -25.99 -1.80 -3.83
CA ILE A 151 -24.80 -2.49 -4.34
C ILE A 151 -24.03 -1.69 -5.41
N GLU A 152 -24.74 -0.86 -6.18
CA GLU A 152 -24.14 0.04 -7.19
C GLU A 152 -23.43 1.25 -6.59
N CYS A 153 -23.92 1.79 -5.46
CA CYS A 153 -23.30 2.93 -4.79
C CYS A 153 -22.11 2.54 -3.91
N THR A 154 -21.82 1.24 -3.79
CA THR A 154 -20.91 0.73 -2.78
C THR A 154 -19.48 0.62 -3.32
N ASN A 155 -18.52 1.18 -2.57
CA ASN A 155 -17.10 0.95 -2.80
C ASN A 155 -16.62 -0.24 -1.96
N LYS A 156 -16.08 -1.26 -2.62
CA LYS A 156 -15.52 -2.45 -1.97
C LYS A 156 -14.17 -2.11 -1.34
N THR A 157 -14.03 -2.34 -0.04
CA THR A 157 -12.77 -2.24 0.69
C THR A 157 -12.47 -3.58 1.36
N PRO A 158 -11.21 -3.91 1.69
CA PRO A 158 -10.86 -5.18 2.31
C PRO A 158 -11.52 -5.43 3.67
N VAL A 159 -12.03 -4.38 4.33
CA VAL A 159 -12.72 -4.45 5.63
C VAL A 159 -14.25 -4.40 5.49
N GLY A 160 -14.79 -4.31 4.26
CA GLY A 160 -16.22 -4.27 4.00
C GLY A 160 -16.65 -3.21 3.00
N TYR A 161 -17.90 -2.79 3.11
CA TYR A 161 -18.55 -1.87 2.18
C TYR A 161 -18.54 -0.43 2.71
N LEU A 162 -18.13 0.52 1.85
CA LEU A 162 -18.03 1.93 2.19
C LEU A 162 -18.92 2.76 1.25
N CYS A 163 -19.61 3.76 1.81
CA CYS A 163 -20.35 4.73 1.02
C CYS A 163 -19.40 5.70 0.30
N PRO A 164 -19.82 6.34 -0.80
CA PRO A 164 -18.96 7.21 -1.59
C PRO A 164 -18.48 8.45 -0.81
N ASP A 165 -19.27 8.94 0.15
CA ASP A 165 -18.92 10.10 0.95
C ASP A 165 -17.78 9.77 1.94
N CYS A 166 -17.89 8.65 2.67
CA CYS A 166 -16.80 8.19 3.54
C CYS A 166 -15.58 7.72 2.75
N PHE A 167 -15.75 7.28 1.50
CA PHE A 167 -14.62 6.96 0.63
C PHE A 167 -13.84 8.21 0.24
N LYS A 168 -14.53 9.30 -0.13
CA LYS A 168 -13.91 10.60 -0.39
C LYS A 168 -13.22 11.15 0.85
N GLU A 169 -13.84 11.06 2.02
CA GLU A 169 -13.24 11.53 3.26
C GLU A 169 -11.96 10.76 3.62
N LYS A 170 -11.93 9.44 3.36
CA LYS A 170 -10.70 8.66 3.47
C LYS A 170 -9.66 9.11 2.45
N GLU A 171 -10.03 9.34 1.18
CA GLU A 171 -9.11 9.91 0.19
C GLU A 171 -8.56 11.26 0.65
N ASP A 172 -9.40 12.17 1.14
CA ASP A 172 -9.03 13.52 1.58
C ASP A 172 -8.14 13.48 2.83
N ALA A 173 -8.37 12.54 3.75
CA ALA A 173 -7.50 12.29 4.89
C ALA A 173 -6.08 11.84 4.46
N PHE A 174 -5.97 11.05 3.39
CA PHE A 174 -4.67 10.72 2.78
C PHE A 174 -4.09 11.89 1.97
N PHE A 175 -4.92 12.76 1.39
CA PHE A 175 -4.52 13.91 0.58
C PHE A 175 -4.68 15.26 1.31
N ASN A 176 -4.31 15.29 2.58
CA ASN A 176 -4.43 16.48 3.45
C ASN A 176 -3.28 17.48 3.19
N ASN A 177 -3.20 17.99 1.96
CA ASN A 177 -2.21 18.98 1.55
C ASN A 177 -2.75 20.37 1.91
N LYS A 178 -2.03 21.12 2.77
CA LYS A 178 -2.42 22.50 3.06
C LYS A 178 -2.20 23.36 1.81
N SER A 179 -3.02 24.40 1.63
CA SER A 179 -2.86 25.38 0.55
C SER A 179 -1.45 25.99 0.50
N THR A 180 -0.77 26.06 1.64
CA THR A 180 0.63 26.49 1.78
C THR A 180 1.62 25.64 0.99
N ASP A 181 1.36 24.34 0.85
CA ASP A 181 2.27 23.42 0.13
C ASP A 181 2.29 23.73 -1.38
N TYR A 182 1.18 24.22 -1.94
CA TYR A 182 1.13 24.68 -3.34
C TYR A 182 1.89 25.98 -3.56
N ILE A 183 1.85 26.91 -2.60
CA ILE A 183 2.59 28.18 -2.69
C ILE A 183 4.10 27.90 -2.66
N ILE A 184 4.55 27.05 -1.74
CA ILE A 184 5.96 26.65 -1.63
C ILE A 184 6.40 25.92 -2.90
N ALA A 185 5.58 25.00 -3.42
CA ALA A 185 5.84 24.29 -4.67
C ALA A 185 6.04 25.25 -5.85
N ALA A 186 5.13 26.22 -6.02
CA ALA A 186 5.21 27.18 -7.11
C ALA A 186 6.44 28.09 -6.97
N LEU A 187 6.74 28.54 -5.75
CA LEU A 187 7.87 29.43 -5.45
C LEU A 187 9.22 28.77 -5.77
N VAL A 188 9.34 27.44 -5.62
CA VAL A 188 10.57 26.70 -5.96
C VAL A 188 10.60 26.27 -7.42
N ALA A 189 9.48 25.76 -7.95
CA ALA A 189 9.43 25.18 -9.29
C ALA A 189 9.56 26.23 -10.40
N VAL A 190 8.88 27.38 -10.27
CA VAL A 190 8.91 28.45 -11.28
C VAL A 190 10.33 29.01 -11.54
N PRO A 191 11.12 29.42 -10.53
CA PRO A 191 12.47 29.93 -10.78
C PRO A 191 13.42 28.85 -11.32
N LEU A 192 13.29 27.59 -10.88
CA LEU A 192 14.07 26.48 -11.45
C LEU A 192 13.73 26.27 -12.92
N SER A 193 12.45 26.26 -13.29
CA SER A 193 12.01 26.12 -14.68
C SER A 193 12.45 27.30 -15.55
N LEU A 194 12.42 28.54 -15.02
CA LEU A 194 12.93 29.72 -15.73
C LEU A 194 14.45 29.68 -15.93
N LEU A 195 15.21 29.27 -14.91
CA LEU A 195 16.66 29.14 -14.99
C LEU A 195 17.05 28.12 -16.06
N VAL A 196 16.36 26.98 -16.12
CA VAL A 196 16.59 25.96 -17.15
C VAL A 196 16.21 26.47 -18.54
N GLY A 197 15.08 27.16 -18.70
CA GLY A 197 14.68 27.76 -19.98
C GLY A 197 15.68 28.81 -20.48
N PHE A 198 16.22 29.63 -19.57
CA PHE A 198 17.27 30.61 -19.88
C PHE A 198 18.57 29.94 -20.32
N VAL A 199 19.03 28.92 -19.57
CA VAL A 199 20.24 28.15 -19.90
C VAL A 199 20.08 27.44 -21.23
N LEU A 200 18.93 26.82 -21.50
CA LEU A 200 18.63 26.21 -22.79
C LEU A 200 18.81 27.22 -23.92
N THR A 201 18.28 28.43 -23.76
CA THR A 201 18.32 29.44 -24.81
C THR A 201 19.72 29.98 -25.09
N LEU A 202 20.56 30.10 -24.06
CA LEU A 202 21.97 30.43 -24.21
C LEU A 202 22.74 29.34 -24.98
N LEU A 203 22.30 28.08 -24.91
CA LEU A 203 22.95 26.93 -25.51
C LEU A 203 22.49 26.63 -26.96
N LEU A 204 21.40 27.21 -27.49
CA LEU A 204 20.98 26.93 -28.88
C LEU A 204 21.98 27.42 -29.94
N GLY A 205 22.93 28.29 -29.58
CA GLY A 205 23.96 28.78 -30.49
C GLY A 205 25.19 27.88 -30.64
N THR A 206 25.37 26.87 -29.79
CA THR A 206 26.66 26.16 -29.63
C THR A 206 26.66 24.74 -30.21
N GLY A 207 26.37 24.59 -31.50
CA GLY A 207 26.74 23.41 -32.31
C GLY A 207 26.13 22.05 -31.92
N PHE A 208 26.54 21.00 -32.65
CA PHE A 208 26.00 19.63 -32.54
C PHE A 208 26.12 19.01 -31.14
N PHE A 209 27.16 19.38 -30.37
CA PHE A 209 27.42 18.83 -29.04
C PHE A 209 26.34 19.18 -28.01
N VAL A 210 25.66 20.33 -28.15
CA VAL A 210 24.54 20.68 -27.26
C VAL A 210 23.37 19.73 -27.43
N TRP A 211 23.13 19.23 -28.64
CA TRP A 211 22.06 18.28 -28.89
C TRP A 211 22.29 16.94 -28.16
N LEU A 212 23.54 16.47 -28.13
CA LEU A 212 23.94 15.29 -27.36
C LEU A 212 23.81 15.53 -25.85
N ILE A 213 24.25 16.70 -25.38
CA ILE A 213 24.13 17.10 -23.97
C ILE A 213 22.65 17.17 -23.54
N ILE A 214 21.75 17.75 -24.34
CA ILE A 214 20.31 17.82 -24.02
C ILE A 214 19.71 16.41 -23.89
N PHE A 215 20.10 15.48 -24.77
CA PHE A 215 19.59 14.11 -24.71
C PHE A 215 20.00 13.38 -23.42
N PHE A 216 21.28 13.48 -23.03
CA PHE A 216 21.78 12.83 -21.81
C PHE A 216 21.38 13.56 -20.52
N VAL A 217 21.42 14.89 -20.53
CA VAL A 217 21.20 15.72 -19.34
C VAL A 217 19.72 15.98 -19.10
N GLY A 218 18.88 15.99 -20.14
CA GLY A 218 17.45 16.29 -20.05
C GLY A 218 16.69 15.39 -19.06
N ALA A 219 16.97 14.09 -19.07
CA ALA A 219 16.40 13.14 -18.10
C ALA A 219 16.88 13.44 -16.66
N GLY A 220 18.16 13.82 -16.51
CA GLY A 220 18.74 14.22 -15.23
C GLY A 220 18.11 15.50 -14.67
N VAL A 221 17.91 16.53 -15.51
CA VAL A 221 17.31 17.80 -15.10
C VAL A 221 15.86 17.60 -14.65
N GLY A 222 15.06 16.82 -15.39
CA GLY A 222 13.68 16.52 -14.99
C GLY A 222 13.58 15.82 -13.63
N SER A 223 14.46 14.83 -13.38
CA SER A 223 14.54 14.15 -12.08
C SER A 223 15.00 15.09 -10.96
N PHE A 224 15.92 16.02 -11.26
CA PHE A 224 16.46 16.96 -10.29
C PHE A 224 15.42 17.99 -9.84
N ILE A 225 14.65 18.57 -10.78
CA ILE A 225 13.57 19.51 -10.48
C ILE A 225 12.50 18.84 -9.62
N GLY A 226 12.10 17.62 -9.98
CA GLY A 226 11.14 16.83 -9.21
C GLY A 226 11.63 16.57 -7.77
N ARG A 227 12.91 16.17 -7.61
CA ARG A 227 13.52 15.92 -6.31
C ARG A 227 13.60 17.18 -5.44
N MET A 228 14.07 18.29 -5.98
CA MET A 228 14.21 19.54 -5.23
C MET A 228 12.85 20.06 -4.78
N THR A 229 11.86 20.03 -5.67
CA THR A 229 10.50 20.47 -5.33
C THR A 229 9.87 19.58 -4.25
N LYS A 230 10.03 18.24 -4.36
CA LYS A 230 9.51 17.28 -3.36
C LYS A 230 10.21 17.42 -2.00
N ARG A 231 11.53 17.68 -2.00
CA ARG A 231 12.33 17.95 -0.79
C ARG A 231 11.87 19.23 -0.10
N ALA A 232 11.61 20.30 -0.85
CA ALA A 232 11.19 21.59 -0.31
C ALA A 232 9.80 21.54 0.39
N ILE A 233 8.91 20.66 -0.07
CA ILE A 233 7.55 20.48 0.48
C ILE A 233 7.53 19.45 1.62
N GLY A 234 8.68 18.86 1.98
CA GLY A 234 8.77 17.86 3.04
C GLY A 234 8.23 16.48 2.65
N ASN A 235 8.36 16.08 1.38
CA ASN A 235 7.93 14.78 0.85
C ASN A 235 6.43 14.45 1.03
N ARG A 236 5.58 15.47 1.20
CA ARG A 236 4.12 15.29 1.28
C ARG A 236 3.57 14.85 -0.08
N ARG A 237 2.64 13.89 -0.08
CA ARG A 237 1.99 13.35 -1.29
C ARG A 237 0.70 14.13 -1.55
N GLY A 238 0.71 15.00 -2.56
CA GLY A 238 -0.46 15.77 -2.97
C GLY A 238 -0.97 15.36 -4.34
N ARG A 239 -2.29 15.22 -4.50
CA ARG A 239 -2.92 14.78 -5.76
C ARG A 239 -2.61 15.71 -6.95
N TYR A 240 -2.43 17.01 -6.71
CA TYR A 240 -2.18 18.01 -7.75
C TYR A 240 -0.71 18.47 -7.89
N ILE A 241 0.19 18.05 -7.00
CA ILE A 241 1.64 18.38 -7.10
C ILE A 241 2.25 17.95 -8.43
N PRO A 242 2.04 16.73 -8.96
CA PRO A 242 2.66 16.32 -10.23
C PRO A 242 2.23 17.17 -11.41
N TYR A 243 0.95 17.56 -11.45
CA TYR A 243 0.43 18.45 -12.49
C TYR A 243 1.02 19.84 -12.38
N LEU A 244 1.19 20.38 -11.17
CA LEU A 244 1.75 21.72 -10.96
C LEU A 244 3.21 21.80 -11.45
N VAL A 245 4.02 20.77 -11.16
CA VAL A 245 5.42 20.69 -11.63
C VAL A 245 5.49 20.52 -13.16
N ALA A 246 4.63 19.68 -13.74
CA ALA A 246 4.58 19.53 -15.19
C ALA A 246 4.22 20.86 -15.89
N VAL A 247 3.22 21.55 -15.37
CA VAL A 247 2.78 22.86 -15.88
C VAL A 247 3.90 23.90 -15.75
N SER A 248 4.63 23.96 -14.63
CA SER A 248 5.72 24.93 -14.46
C SER A 248 6.87 24.71 -15.45
N VAL A 249 7.22 23.44 -15.75
CA VAL A 249 8.23 23.10 -16.75
C VAL A 249 7.80 23.53 -18.14
N ILE A 250 6.55 23.27 -18.52
CA ILE A 250 6.00 23.72 -19.80
C ILE A 250 6.02 25.24 -19.90
N PHE A 251 5.58 25.96 -18.87
CA PHE A 251 5.58 27.42 -18.85
C PHE A 251 6.99 28.01 -18.94
N GLY A 252 7.98 27.43 -18.25
CA GLY A 252 9.37 27.90 -18.30
C GLY A 252 9.99 27.80 -19.69
N VAL A 253 9.71 26.70 -20.41
CA VAL A 253 10.18 26.51 -21.80
C VAL A 253 9.40 27.43 -22.75
N LEU A 254 8.07 27.47 -22.61
CA LEU A 254 7.22 28.27 -23.48
C LEU A 254 7.54 29.76 -23.39
N PHE A 255 7.79 30.29 -22.18
CA PHE A 255 8.11 31.71 -21.97
C PHE A 255 9.38 32.13 -22.71
N PHE A 256 10.43 31.30 -22.68
CA PHE A 256 11.70 31.65 -23.30
C PHE A 256 11.73 31.39 -24.81
N PHE A 257 11.06 30.33 -25.25
CA PHE A 257 10.98 29.97 -26.68
C PHE A 257 9.82 30.64 -27.42
N TRP A 258 9.02 31.47 -26.75
CA TRP A 258 7.93 32.22 -27.36
C TRP A 258 8.35 33.03 -28.60
N PRO A 259 9.51 33.72 -28.63
CA PRO A 259 9.96 34.44 -29.82
C PRO A 259 10.29 33.51 -31.00
N ALA A 260 10.82 32.31 -30.72
CA ALA A 260 11.09 31.30 -31.74
C ALA A 260 9.79 30.71 -32.31
N LEU A 261 8.74 30.63 -31.48
CA LEU A 261 7.40 30.18 -31.88
C LEU A 261 6.69 31.20 -32.78
N ILE A 262 6.81 32.50 -32.46
CA ILE A 262 6.30 33.59 -33.31
C ILE A 262 6.99 33.63 -34.67
N THR A 263 8.30 33.36 -34.71
CA THR A 263 9.11 33.42 -35.93
C THR A 263 9.02 32.15 -36.79
N LEU A 264 8.22 31.16 -36.39
CA LEU A 264 8.02 29.87 -37.08
C LEU A 264 9.34 29.15 -37.44
N ASN A 265 10.39 29.36 -36.64
CA ASN A 265 11.67 28.72 -36.88
C ASN A 265 11.64 27.26 -36.39
N LEU A 266 11.24 26.33 -37.29
CA LEU A 266 11.13 24.91 -36.98
C LEU A 266 12.43 24.33 -36.40
N GLY A 267 13.61 24.79 -36.86
CA GLY A 267 14.89 24.30 -36.35
C GLY A 267 15.13 24.59 -34.86
N ALA A 268 14.69 25.75 -34.38
CA ALA A 268 14.82 26.15 -32.99
C ALA A 268 13.75 25.52 -32.07
N LEU A 269 12.66 24.98 -32.63
CA LEU A 269 11.55 24.36 -31.90
C LEU A 269 11.71 22.85 -31.68
N ILE A 270 12.57 22.18 -32.46
CA ILE A 270 12.78 20.73 -32.31
C ILE A 270 13.43 20.40 -30.95
N ALA A 271 14.46 21.16 -30.55
CA ALA A 271 15.15 20.96 -29.27
C ALA A 271 14.24 21.12 -28.02
N PRO A 272 13.47 22.22 -27.87
CA PRO A 272 12.54 22.37 -26.74
C PRO A 272 11.39 21.36 -26.80
N GLY A 273 10.94 20.95 -28.00
CA GLY A 273 9.92 19.91 -28.16
C GLY A 273 10.38 18.55 -27.63
N ILE A 274 11.59 18.11 -28.01
CA ILE A 274 12.21 16.87 -27.50
C ILE A 274 12.43 16.96 -25.99
N TYR A 275 12.91 18.12 -25.50
CA TYR A 275 13.11 18.34 -24.07
C TYR A 275 11.81 18.22 -23.28
N LEU A 276 10.71 18.85 -23.73
CA LEU A 276 9.40 18.72 -23.07
C LEU A 276 8.87 17.29 -23.12
N PHE A 277 9.09 16.57 -24.22
CA PHE A 277 8.67 15.18 -24.35
C PHE A 277 9.39 14.25 -23.35
N ILE A 278 10.67 14.50 -23.07
CA ILE A 278 11.47 13.69 -22.14
C ILE A 278 11.29 14.16 -20.68
N ALA A 279 11.28 15.46 -20.44
CA ALA A 279 11.29 16.04 -19.10
C ALA A 279 9.91 15.97 -18.42
N THR A 280 8.80 16.09 -19.16
CA THR A 280 7.44 16.10 -18.59
C THR A 280 7.06 14.76 -17.97
N PRO A 281 7.26 13.60 -18.64
CA PRO A 281 7.01 12.29 -18.03
C PRO A 281 7.95 12.02 -16.86
N ALA A 282 9.23 12.38 -16.97
CA ALA A 282 10.20 12.21 -15.90
C ALA A 282 9.82 13.01 -14.64
N ALA A 283 9.39 14.26 -14.81
CA ALA A 283 8.88 15.09 -13.72
C ALA A 283 7.58 14.53 -13.13
N PHE A 284 6.68 14.02 -13.97
CA PHE A 284 5.38 13.45 -13.55
C PHE A 284 5.54 12.14 -12.76
N TYR A 285 6.36 11.19 -13.24
CA TYR A 285 6.58 9.91 -12.56
C TYR A 285 7.26 10.07 -11.20
N TRP A 286 8.16 11.05 -11.06
CA TRP A 286 8.89 11.28 -9.81
C TRP A 286 8.08 12.04 -8.74
N SER A 287 7.09 12.82 -9.18
CA SER A 287 6.21 13.60 -8.31
C SER A 287 4.96 12.83 -7.86
N ARG A 288 4.64 11.71 -8.51
CA ARG A 288 3.71 10.68 -7.99
C ARG A 288 4.28 10.00 -6.72
#